data_AF-A0A411DTP1-F1
#
_entry.id   AF-A0A411DTP1-F1
#
_cell.length_a   1.000
_cell.length_b   1.000
_cell.length_c   1.000
_cell.angle_alpha   90.00
_cell.angle_beta   90.00
_cell.angle_gamma   90.00
#
_symmetry.space_group_name_H-M   'P 1'
#
loop_
_entity.id
_entity.type
_entity.pdbx_description
1 polymer ?
#
loop_
_entity_poly.entity_id
_entity_poly.type
_entity_poly.pdbx_seq_one_letter_code
_entity_poly.pdbx_strand_id
1 'polypeptide(L)'
;MQKALIYFALGTVVSFLINYFFLSSENIGLELYYAVAFGAAWGIAYYLDTPDFTLAKKLGLSFVVMAILVGAGTLIFKLELAIPSILKFSMVFVAYYVIASFRATKSLRK
;
A
#
# COMPACT_ATOMS: atom_id res chain seq x y z
N MET A 1 0.06 3.95 -15.77
CA MET A 1 -1.28 3.96 -15.15
C MET A 1 -1.88 2.56 -15.02
N GLN A 2 -2.19 1.84 -16.11
CA GLN A 2 -2.82 0.51 -16.03
C GLN A 2 -2.05 -0.51 -15.16
N LYS A 3 -0.72 -0.54 -15.25
CA LYS A 3 0.12 -1.42 -14.41
C LYS A 3 -0.02 -1.13 -12.91
N ALA A 4 -0.24 0.12 -12.49
CA ALA A 4 -0.46 0.45 -11.08
C ALA A 4 -1.74 -0.19 -10.55
N LEU A 5 -2.80 -0.21 -11.36
CA LEU A 5 -4.05 -0.89 -11.03
C LEU A 5 -3.87 -2.41 -10.97
N ILE A 6 -3.02 -2.97 -11.83
CA ILE A 6 -2.67 -4.40 -11.77
C ILE A 6 -1.93 -4.72 -10.47
N TYR A 7 -0.93 -3.93 -10.08
CA TYR A 7 -0.22 -4.12 -8.81
C TYR A 7 -1.11 -3.92 -7.60
N PHE A 8 -2.04 -2.96 -7.66
CA PHE A 8 -3.09 -2.79 -6.65
C PHE A 8 -3.94 -4.05 -6.52
N ALA A 9 -4.55 -4.48 -7.63
CA ALA A 9 -5.43 -5.63 -7.65
C ALA A 9 -4.72 -6.92 -7.20
N LEU A 10 -3.51 -7.17 -7.71
CA LEU A 10 -2.70 -8.33 -7.31
C LEU A 10 -2.34 -8.26 -5.83
N GLY A 11 -1.87 -7.11 -5.34
CA GLY A 11 -1.53 -6.93 -3.93
C GLY A 11 -2.74 -7.17 -3.02
N THR A 12 -3.91 -6.65 -3.39
CA THR A 12 -5.15 -6.85 -2.64
C THR A 12 -5.63 -8.29 -2.69
N VAL A 13 -5.73 -8.91 -3.87
CA VAL A 13 -6.22 -10.28 -4.02
C VAL A 13 -5.29 -11.26 -3.32
N VAL A 14 -3.97 -11.17 -3.56
CA VAL A 14 -3.02 -12.08 -2.94
C VAL A 14 -3.01 -11.91 -1.42
N SER A 15 -3.00 -10.67 -0.92
CA SER A 15 -3.06 -10.42 0.52
C SER A 15 -4.35 -10.98 1.13
N PHE A 16 -5.49 -10.73 0.50
CA PHE A 16 -6.78 -11.21 0.99
C PHE A 16 -6.83 -12.74 1.02
N LEU A 17 -6.42 -13.43 -0.06
CA LEU A 17 -6.43 -14.89 -0.12
C LEU A 17 -5.52 -15.50 0.94
N ILE A 18 -4.33 -14.93 1.16
CA ILE A 18 -3.43 -15.41 2.22
C ILE A 18 -4.08 -15.27 3.60
N ASN A 19 -4.64 -14.11 3.93
CA ASN A 19 -5.27 -13.91 5.23
C ASN A 19 -6.54 -14.76 5.40
N TYR A 20 -7.33 -14.91 4.34
CA TYR A 20 -8.57 -15.69 4.35
C TYR A 20 -8.33 -17.18 4.58
N PHE A 21 -7.35 -17.79 3.89
CA PHE A 21 -7.11 -19.23 4.01
C PHE A 21 -6.21 -19.63 5.19
N PHE A 22 -5.28 -18.77 5.62
CA PHE A 22 -4.25 -19.16 6.59
C PHE A 22 -4.40 -18.54 7.98
N LEU A 23 -5.12 -17.42 8.14
CA LEU A 23 -5.13 -16.64 9.38
C LEU A 23 -6.47 -16.64 10.12
N SER A 24 -7.46 -17.45 9.70
CA SER A 24 -8.78 -17.64 10.36
C SER A 24 -9.30 -16.38 11.05
N SER A 25 -9.65 -15.37 10.25
CA SER A 25 -10.10 -14.09 10.76
C SER A 25 -11.61 -14.09 11.04
N GLU A 26 -12.00 -13.64 12.23
CA GLU A 26 -13.41 -13.46 12.62
C GLU A 26 -14.13 -12.36 11.82
N ASN A 27 -13.39 -11.42 11.22
CA ASN A 27 -13.97 -10.27 10.51
C ASN A 27 -13.44 -10.11 9.08
N ILE A 28 -14.15 -10.72 8.14
CA ILE A 28 -13.83 -10.68 6.70
C ILE A 28 -13.77 -9.24 6.16
N GLY A 29 -14.64 -8.34 6.65
CA GLY A 29 -14.65 -6.94 6.23
C GLY A 29 -13.37 -6.21 6.60
N LEU A 30 -12.85 -6.47 7.80
CA LEU A 30 -11.58 -5.91 8.27
C LEU A 30 -10.40 -6.47 7.48
N GLU A 31 -10.41 -7.77 7.16
CA GLU A 31 -9.36 -8.36 6.31
C GLU A 31 -9.35 -7.77 4.91
N LEU A 32 -10.52 -7.58 4.30
CA LEU A 32 -10.62 -6.95 3.00
C LEU A 32 -10.07 -5.52 3.04
N TYR A 33 -10.40 -4.76 4.09
CA TYR A 33 -9.85 -3.42 4.29
C TYR A 33 -8.32 -3.42 4.41
N TYR A 34 -7.75 -4.34 5.19
CA TYR A 34 -6.31 -4.49 5.30
C TYR A 34 -5.64 -4.94 3.99
N ALA A 35 -6.28 -5.82 3.23
CA ALA A 35 -5.82 -6.24 1.91
C ALA A 35 -5.86 -5.07 0.91
N VAL A 36 -6.87 -4.20 1.00
CA VAL A 36 -6.93 -2.95 0.22
C VAL A 36 -5.79 -2.02 0.61
N ALA A 37 -5.48 -1.85 1.90
CA ALA A 37 -4.33 -1.06 2.35
C ALA A 37 -2.99 -1.61 1.79
N PHE A 38 -2.84 -2.94 1.80
CA PHE A 38 -1.67 -3.62 1.23
C PHE A 38 -1.55 -3.43 -0.29
N GLY A 39 -2.64 -3.62 -1.03
CA GLY A 39 -2.67 -3.38 -2.48
C GLY A 39 -2.47 -1.91 -2.84
N ALA A 40 -3.06 -0.99 -2.06
CA ALA A 40 -2.87 0.46 -2.23
C ALA A 40 -1.39 0.82 -2.16
N ALA A 41 -0.62 0.22 -1.25
CA ALA A 41 0.80 0.43 -1.17
C ALA A 41 1.54 0.02 -2.45
N TRP A 42 1.26 -1.17 -2.99
CA TRP A 42 1.87 -1.62 -4.25
C TRP A 42 1.49 -0.73 -5.44
N GLY A 43 0.20 -0.43 -5.60
CA GLY A 43 -0.30 0.40 -6.69
C GLY A 43 0.28 1.81 -6.66
N ILE A 44 0.30 2.43 -5.47
CA ILE A 44 0.78 3.80 -5.29
C ILE A 44 2.31 3.87 -5.36
N ALA A 45 3.02 2.90 -4.77
CA ALA A 45 4.47 2.83 -4.89
C ALA A 45 4.88 2.74 -6.36
N TYR A 46 4.26 1.83 -7.14
CA TYR A 46 4.53 1.73 -8.57
C TYR A 46 4.14 3.00 -9.35
N TYR A 47 2.99 3.60 -9.04
CA TYR A 47 2.54 4.83 -9.71
C TYR A 47 3.51 6.00 -9.51
N LEU A 48 4.00 6.16 -8.28
CA LEU A 48 4.95 7.19 -7.90
C LEU A 48 6.39 6.88 -8.30
N ASP A 49 6.66 5.67 -8.80
CA ASP A 49 7.99 5.23 -9.18
C ASP A 49 8.40 5.68 -10.60
N THR A 50 7.95 6.85 -11.02
CA THR A 50 8.39 7.52 -12.24
C THR A 50 9.40 8.65 -11.95
N PRO A 51 10.20 9.09 -12.96
CA PRO A 51 11.20 10.15 -12.78
C PRO A 51 10.60 11.52 -12.47
N ASP A 52 9.34 11.75 -12.82
CA ASP A 52 8.66 13.05 -12.71
C ASP A 52 8.27 13.41 -11.26
N PHE A 53 8.27 12.44 -10.35
CA PHE A 53 7.94 12.65 -8.95
C PHE A 53 9.21 12.80 -8.11
N THR A 54 9.37 13.97 -7.50
CA THR A 54 10.40 14.22 -6.48
C THR A 54 10.13 13.39 -5.21
N LEU A 55 11.19 13.11 -4.43
CA LEU A 55 11.07 12.36 -3.17
C LEU A 55 10.03 12.96 -2.22
N ALA A 56 10.04 14.29 -2.06
CA ALA A 56 9.08 15.00 -1.20
C ALA A 56 7.63 14.75 -1.66
N LYS A 57 7.38 14.73 -2.97
CA LYS A 57 6.04 14.45 -3.52
C LYS A 57 5.62 13.00 -3.31
N LYS A 58 6.57 12.05 -3.39
CA LYS A 58 6.30 10.62 -3.11
C LYS A 58 5.90 10.42 -1.66
N LEU A 59 6.67 10.99 -0.74
CA LEU A 59 6.40 10.90 0.69
C LEU A 59 5.10 11.64 1.06
N GLY A 60 4.92 12.86 0.57
CA GLY A 60 3.69 13.64 0.79
C GLY A 60 2.43 12.88 0.37
N LEU A 61 2.42 12.28 -0.83
CA LEU A 61 1.27 11.49 -1.27
C LEU A 61 1.08 10.23 -0.43
N SER A 62 2.16 9.58 0.02
CA SER A 62 2.07 8.43 0.91
C SER A 62 1.39 8.78 2.24
N PHE A 63 1.68 9.95 2.82
CA PHE A 63 1.03 10.43 4.04
C PHE A 63 -0.45 10.74 3.81
N VAL A 64 -0.80 11.34 2.67
CA VAL A 64 -2.21 11.58 2.31
C VAL A 64 -2.98 10.26 2.23
N VAL A 65 -2.41 9.24 1.60
CA VAL A 65 -3.05 7.92 1.50
C VAL A 65 -3.21 7.28 2.87
N MET A 66 -2.18 7.34 3.71
CA MET A 66 -2.25 6.81 5.08
C MET A 66 -3.34 7.54 5.90
N ALA A 67 -3.46 8.86 5.77
CA ALA A 67 -4.53 9.62 6.42
C ALA A 67 -5.91 9.20 5.92
N ILE A 68 -6.08 8.99 4.60
CA ILE A 68 -7.32 8.49 4.02
C ILE A 68 -7.65 7.08 4.54
N LEU A 69 -6.66 6.19 4.59
CA LEU A 69 -6.84 4.83 5.11
C LEU A 69 -7.31 4.85 6.56
N VAL A 70 -6.65 5.61 7.43
CA VAL A 70 -7.04 5.74 8.85
C VAL A 70 -8.41 6.35 8.98
N GLY A 71 -8.68 7.44 8.26
CA GLY A 71 -9.99 8.11 8.30
C GLY A 71 -11.10 7.15 7.90
N ALA A 72 -10.95 6.46 6.77
CA ALA A 72 -11.92 5.48 6.30
C ALA A 72 -12.09 4.30 7.27
N GLY A 73 -10.99 3.74 7.79
CA GLY A 73 -11.03 2.63 8.74
C GLY A 73 -11.67 3.02 10.08
N THR A 74 -11.44 4.25 10.53
CA THR A 74 -12.02 4.78 11.77
C THR A 74 -13.53 4.94 11.64
N LEU A 75 -14.01 5.41 10.49
CA LEU A 75 -15.44 5.59 10.21
C LEU A 75 -16.19 4.25 10.09
N ILE A 76 -15.54 3.21 9.55
CA ILE A 76 -16.18 1.91 9.27
C ILE A 76 -16.05 0.94 10.46
N PHE A 77 -14.92 0.93 11.15
CA PHE A 77 -14.60 -0.06 12.18
C PHE A 77 -14.42 0.56 13.56
N LYS A 78 -13.29 1.25 13.78
CA LYS A 78 -12.82 1.94 15.00
C LYS A 78 -11.37 2.37 14.77
N LEU A 79 -10.90 3.39 15.50
CA LEU A 79 -9.53 3.89 15.36
C LEU A 79 -8.47 2.81 15.60
N GLU A 80 -8.64 1.98 16.63
CA GLU A 80 -7.72 0.90 16.99
C GLU A 80 -7.50 -0.10 15.84
N LEU A 81 -8.58 -0.43 15.12
CA LEU A 81 -8.55 -1.32 13.97
C LEU A 81 -8.11 -0.61 12.67
N ALA A 82 -8.11 0.72 12.65
CA ALA A 82 -7.64 1.49 11.50
C ALA A 82 -6.10 1.61 11.49
N ILE A 83 -5.46 1.69 12.67
CA ILE A 83 -4.00 1.87 12.80
C ILE A 83 -3.19 0.80 12.05
N PRO A 84 -3.50 -0.51 12.12
CA PRO A 84 -2.73 -1.53 11.41
C PRO A 84 -2.71 -1.35 9.88
N SER A 85 -3.68 -0.64 9.30
CA SER A 85 -3.67 -0.36 7.86
C SER A 85 -2.49 0.53 7.45
N ILE A 86 -2.10 1.50 8.29
CA ILE A 86 -0.92 2.35 8.08
C ILE A 86 0.33 1.49 8.09
N LEU A 87 0.44 0.57 9.05
CA LEU A 87 1.59 -0.31 9.18
C LEU A 87 1.73 -1.23 7.96
N LYS A 88 0.63 -1.86 7.54
CA LYS A 88 0.60 -2.69 6.32
C LYS A 88 0.96 -1.88 5.08
N PHE A 89 0.41 -0.67 4.94
CA PHE A 89 0.72 0.21 3.81
C PHE A 89 2.19 0.64 3.80
N SER A 90 2.68 1.19 4.92
CA SER A 90 4.02 1.77 5.03
C SER A 90 5.11 0.73 4.86
N MET A 91 4.95 -0.47 5.44
CA MET A 91 5.91 -1.57 5.29
C MET A 91 6.10 -1.93 3.81
N VAL A 92 5.02 -2.12 3.07
CA VAL A 92 5.06 -2.46 1.64
C VAL A 92 5.63 -1.31 0.82
N PHE A 93 5.15 -0.08 1.08
CA PHE A 93 5.60 1.10 0.35
C PHE A 93 7.10 1.31 0.51
N VAL A 94 7.62 1.25 1.73
CA VAL A 94 9.06 1.37 2.02
C VAL A 94 9.83 0.21 1.40
N ALA A 95 9.37 -1.03 1.57
CA ALA A 95 10.03 -2.20 1.00
C ALA A 95 10.15 -2.10 -0.53
N TYR A 96 9.12 -1.62 -1.22
CA TYR A 96 9.17 -1.36 -2.66
C TYR A 96 10.34 -0.43 -3.01
N TYR A 97 10.45 0.72 -2.33
CA TYR A 97 11.48 1.71 -2.64
C TYR A 97 12.89 1.26 -2.24
N VAL A 98 13.01 0.46 -1.19
CA VAL A 98 14.27 -0.21 -0.84
C VAL A 98 14.68 -1.17 -1.95
N ILE A 99 13.78 -2.01 -2.44
CA ILE A 99 14.08 -2.92 -3.56
C ILE A 99 14.39 -2.14 -4.84
N ALA A 100 13.65 -1.05 -5.09
CA ALA A 100 13.84 -0.22 -6.27
C ALA A 100 15.17 0.54 -6.24
N SER A 101 15.71 0.90 -5.07
CA SER A 101 16.99 1.60 -4.95
C SER A 101 18.19 0.74 -5.36
N PHE A 102 18.09 -0.59 -5.24
CA PHE A 102 19.13 -1.53 -5.68
C PHE A 102 19.10 -1.84 -7.18
N ARG A 103 18.06 -1.44 -7.92
CA ARG A 103 18.00 -1.70 -9.37
C ARG A 103 18.96 -0.76 -10.11
N ALA A 104 20.01 -1.34 -10.70
CA ALA A 104 21.05 -0.64 -11.48
C ALA A 104 20.49 0.21 -12.64
N THR A 105 19.34 -0.18 -13.17
CA THR A 105 18.52 0.66 -14.04
C THR A 105 17.68 1.60 -13.20
N LYS A 106 18.21 2.78 -12.85
CA LYS A 106 17.32 3.94 -12.72
C LYS A 106 18.00 5.24 -13.08
N SER A 107 17.22 6.01 -13.84
CA SER A 107 17.32 7.40 -14.26
C SER A 107 17.54 8.43 -13.14
N LEU A 108 18.01 8.00 -11.96
CA LEU A 108 18.48 8.86 -10.87
C LEU A 108 19.97 9.16 -11.01
N ARG A 109 20.71 8.44 -11.87
CA ARG A 109 21.94 8.98 -12.48
C ARG A 109 21.53 9.91 -13.61
N LYS A 110 21.45 11.21 -13.32
CA LYS A 110 21.96 12.19 -14.27
C LYS A 110 23.36 12.54 -13.82
#